data_AF-A0ABD2PKV7-F1
#
_entry.id   AF-A0ABD2PKV7-F1
#
_cell.length_a   1.000
_cell.length_b   1.000
_cell.length_c   1.000
_cell.angle_alpha   90.00
_cell.angle_beta   90.00
_cell.angle_gamma   90.00
#
_symmetry.space_group_name_H-M   'P 1'
#
loop_
_entity.id
_entity.type
_entity.pdbx_description
1 polymer ?
#
loop_
_entity_poly.entity_id
_entity_poly.type
_entity_poly.pdbx_seq_one_letter_code
_entity_poly.pdbx_strand_id
1 'polypeptide(L)'
;NQPVTKPADSDSQHDKDSLDEILKVSDDPLGMIERAEDRAAQQAEDIFNFYQAPVTRFVYNTFFYIAFLIVFSYSLLVSSSVGLDYLDYFIGFMVLSFLAEEMKQAMDSSLSDYLADGWNQLDCLAIVLYLCGSAGRLVAYFQLRQIEGNSFAVSEGSNLSTGNSSDIYSSMQANDTYLSTFLDCAEASSDNFIAALWGLSKCESKDYILPPSLILNESAIYYFRTFYAFSLFSFWIRLMYVFSFSIVLGPKLIMITRMVVNDMLPFMLINTVLQLGYGASYQVMTYASAYYSPS
;
A
#
# COMPACT_ATOMS: atom_id res chain seq x y z
N ASN A 1 -39.83 -66.82 -72.20
CA ASN A 1 -39.03 -66.57 -70.98
C ASN A 1 -38.36 -65.22 -71.06
N GLN A 2 -38.94 -64.21 -70.41
CA GLN A 2 -38.27 -62.92 -70.19
C GLN A 2 -37.10 -63.11 -69.21
N PRO A 3 -35.98 -62.38 -69.36
CA PRO A 3 -35.05 -62.17 -68.27
C PRO A 3 -35.50 -60.95 -67.44
N VAL A 4 -35.52 -61.17 -66.14
CA VAL A 4 -35.84 -60.23 -65.07
C VAL A 4 -34.81 -59.09 -65.05
N THR A 5 -35.28 -57.84 -65.12
CA THR A 5 -34.48 -56.65 -64.80
C THR A 5 -34.23 -56.61 -63.28
N LYS A 6 -32.95 -56.67 -62.89
CA LYS A 6 -32.46 -56.49 -61.52
C LYS A 6 -32.68 -55.01 -61.09
N PRO A 7 -33.29 -54.73 -59.92
CA PRO A 7 -33.45 -53.34 -59.46
C PRO A 7 -32.27 -52.87 -58.60
N ALA A 8 -31.97 -51.58 -58.73
CA ALA A 8 -31.38 -50.63 -57.78
C ALA A 8 -30.58 -51.17 -56.57
N ASP A 9 -29.24 -51.19 -56.69
CA ASP A 9 -28.30 -51.39 -55.57
C ASP A 9 -27.34 -50.20 -55.36
N SER A 10 -27.45 -49.09 -56.11
CA SER A 10 -26.51 -47.95 -56.02
C SER A 10 -26.86 -46.93 -54.93
N ASP A 11 -28.15 -46.69 -54.68
CA ASP A 11 -28.57 -45.60 -53.77
C ASP A 11 -28.54 -46.03 -52.29
N SER A 12 -28.73 -47.33 -52.01
CA SER A 12 -28.68 -47.87 -50.65
C SER A 12 -27.26 -48.10 -50.13
N GLN A 13 -26.26 -48.11 -51.02
CA GLN A 13 -24.86 -48.25 -50.66
C GLN A 13 -24.27 -46.91 -50.20
N HIS A 14 -24.64 -45.81 -50.88
CA HIS A 14 -24.20 -44.45 -50.53
C HIS A 14 -24.75 -43.99 -49.18
N ASP A 15 -26.01 -44.33 -48.85
CA ASP A 15 -26.59 -44.01 -47.54
C ASP A 15 -25.99 -44.84 -46.40
N LYS A 16 -25.56 -46.08 -46.67
CA LYS A 16 -24.85 -46.92 -45.70
C LYS A 16 -23.43 -46.41 -45.45
N ASP A 17 -22.71 -46.02 -46.49
CA ASP A 17 -21.37 -45.44 -46.35
C ASP A 17 -21.43 -44.09 -45.57
N SER A 18 -22.49 -43.30 -45.79
CA SER A 18 -22.72 -42.04 -45.06
C SER A 18 -23.08 -42.29 -43.58
N LEU A 19 -23.89 -43.31 -43.30
CA LEU A 19 -24.24 -43.73 -41.94
C LEU A 19 -23.05 -44.35 -41.21
N ASP A 20 -22.21 -45.13 -41.89
CA ASP A 20 -20.99 -45.72 -41.35
C ASP A 20 -19.91 -44.67 -41.10
N GLU A 21 -19.86 -43.60 -41.89
CA GLU A 21 -19.01 -42.42 -41.64
C GLU A 21 -19.49 -41.62 -40.41
N ILE A 22 -20.81 -41.43 -40.26
CA ILE A 22 -21.40 -40.77 -39.08
C ILE A 22 -21.27 -41.63 -37.81
N LEU A 23 -21.42 -42.96 -37.92
CA LEU A 23 -21.21 -43.91 -36.82
C LEU A 23 -19.73 -43.96 -36.40
N LYS A 24 -18.78 -43.92 -37.35
CA LYS A 24 -17.34 -43.80 -37.03
C LYS A 24 -16.98 -42.50 -36.32
N VAL A 25 -17.64 -41.39 -36.65
CA VAL A 25 -17.45 -40.11 -35.94
C VAL A 25 -18.05 -40.16 -34.53
N SER A 26 -19.04 -41.03 -34.29
CA SER A 26 -19.70 -41.21 -32.99
C SER A 26 -19.04 -42.25 -32.07
N ASP A 27 -18.26 -43.20 -32.60
CA ASP A 27 -17.76 -44.37 -31.87
C ASP A 27 -16.47 -44.15 -31.06
N ASP A 28 -15.82 -42.98 -31.15
CA ASP A 28 -14.66 -42.61 -30.32
C ASP A 28 -15.01 -41.51 -29.30
N PRO A 29 -15.73 -41.83 -28.21
CA PRO A 29 -16.01 -40.87 -27.15
C PRO A 29 -14.73 -40.35 -26.49
N LEU A 30 -13.64 -41.13 -26.52
CA LEU A 30 -12.33 -40.72 -26.01
C LEU A 30 -11.69 -39.62 -26.87
N GLY A 31 -11.78 -39.71 -28.21
CA GLY A 31 -11.23 -38.72 -29.13
C GLY A 31 -12.06 -37.42 -29.21
N MET A 32 -13.32 -37.45 -28.78
CA MET A 32 -14.13 -36.24 -28.57
C MET A 32 -13.72 -35.51 -27.29
N ILE A 33 -13.36 -36.26 -26.23
CA ILE A 33 -12.83 -35.70 -24.98
C ILE A 33 -11.43 -35.10 -25.22
N GLU A 34 -10.55 -35.80 -25.94
CA GLU A 34 -9.20 -35.31 -26.27
C GLU A 34 -9.25 -34.01 -27.09
N ARG A 35 -10.12 -33.93 -28.11
CA ARG A 35 -10.35 -32.67 -28.86
C ARG A 35 -10.98 -31.56 -28.02
N ALA A 36 -11.79 -31.89 -27.01
CA ALA A 36 -12.36 -30.91 -26.09
C ALA A 36 -11.31 -30.40 -25.10
N GLU A 37 -10.41 -31.27 -24.65
CA GLU A 37 -9.25 -30.93 -23.81
C GLU A 37 -8.25 -30.05 -24.56
N ASP A 38 -7.93 -30.38 -25.82
CA ASP A 38 -7.08 -29.56 -26.68
C ASP A 38 -7.68 -28.16 -26.92
N ARG A 39 -9.00 -28.09 -27.17
CA ARG A 39 -9.71 -26.80 -27.30
C ARG A 39 -9.71 -26.01 -26.01
N ALA A 40 -9.88 -26.66 -24.85
CA ALA A 40 -9.85 -26.02 -23.55
C ALA A 40 -8.45 -25.52 -23.20
N ALA A 41 -7.40 -26.30 -23.52
CA ALA A 41 -6.01 -25.90 -23.36
C ALA A 41 -5.66 -24.70 -24.24
N GLN A 42 -6.10 -24.72 -25.50
CA GLN A 42 -5.88 -23.60 -26.42
C GLN A 42 -6.65 -22.34 -26.01
N GLN A 43 -7.89 -22.50 -25.51
CA GLN A 43 -8.64 -21.39 -24.91
C GLN A 43 -7.95 -20.83 -23.67
N ALA A 44 -7.36 -21.67 -22.81
CA ALA A 44 -6.62 -21.22 -21.64
C ALA A 44 -5.35 -20.44 -22.02
N GLU A 45 -4.66 -20.87 -23.08
CA GLU A 45 -3.49 -20.16 -23.64
C GLU A 45 -3.90 -18.80 -24.22
N ASP A 46 -5.00 -18.74 -24.98
CA ASP A 46 -5.52 -17.48 -25.53
C ASP A 46 -5.92 -16.49 -24.42
N ILE A 47 -6.57 -16.99 -23.36
CA ILE A 47 -6.90 -16.18 -22.17
C ILE A 47 -5.62 -15.69 -21.49
N PHE A 48 -4.63 -16.57 -21.30
CA PHE A 48 -3.36 -16.19 -20.71
C PHE A 48 -2.62 -15.13 -21.53
N ASN A 49 -2.58 -15.30 -22.85
CA ASN A 49 -2.00 -14.35 -23.80
C ASN A 49 -2.74 -12.99 -23.76
N PHE A 50 -4.07 -13.01 -23.59
CA PHE A 50 -4.86 -11.80 -23.39
C PHE A 50 -4.49 -11.05 -22.09
N TYR A 51 -4.27 -11.76 -20.98
CA TYR A 51 -3.81 -11.17 -19.72
C TYR A 51 -2.34 -10.73 -19.76
N GLN A 52 -1.52 -11.35 -20.62
CA GLN A 52 -0.15 -10.93 -20.87
C GLN A 52 -0.05 -9.64 -21.69
N ALA A 53 -1.11 -9.26 -22.40
CA ALA A 53 -1.11 -8.08 -23.25
C ALA A 53 -0.82 -6.79 -22.43
N PRO A 54 -0.01 -5.86 -22.95
CA PRO A 54 0.46 -4.69 -22.21
C PRO A 54 -0.67 -3.76 -21.74
N VAL A 55 -1.75 -3.66 -22.51
CA VAL A 55 -2.93 -2.86 -22.15
C VAL A 55 -3.68 -3.47 -20.98
N THR A 56 -3.90 -4.79 -21.00
CA THR A 56 -4.54 -5.51 -19.89
C THR A 56 -3.73 -5.34 -18.62
N ARG A 57 -2.40 -5.46 -18.74
CA ARG A 57 -1.45 -5.20 -17.64
C ARG A 57 -1.59 -3.82 -17.02
N PHE A 58 -1.64 -2.80 -17.86
CA PHE A 58 -1.85 -1.43 -17.42
C PHE A 58 -3.19 -1.25 -16.68
N VAL A 59 -4.28 -1.81 -17.22
CA VAL A 59 -5.64 -1.61 -16.67
C VAL A 59 -5.79 -2.28 -15.31
N TYR A 60 -5.40 -3.55 -15.15
CA TYR A 60 -5.54 -4.20 -13.84
C TYR A 60 -4.60 -3.57 -12.82
N ASN A 61 -3.39 -3.15 -13.22
CA ASN A 61 -2.45 -2.48 -12.32
C ASN A 61 -3.03 -1.15 -11.83
N THR A 62 -3.62 -0.37 -12.74
CA THR A 62 -4.27 0.90 -12.40
C THR A 62 -5.47 0.68 -11.49
N PHE A 63 -6.32 -0.30 -11.77
CA PHE A 63 -7.49 -0.60 -10.94
C PHE A 63 -7.09 -1.03 -9.52
N PHE A 64 -6.11 -1.92 -9.42
CA PHE A 64 -5.55 -2.38 -8.15
C PHE A 64 -4.92 -1.23 -7.35
N TYR A 65 -4.21 -0.33 -8.03
CA TYR A 65 -3.63 0.86 -7.43
C TYR A 65 -4.68 1.84 -6.88
N ILE A 66 -5.79 2.05 -7.60
CA ILE A 66 -6.91 2.87 -7.11
C ILE A 66 -7.58 2.20 -5.90
N ALA A 67 -7.78 0.87 -5.93
CA ALA A 67 -8.32 0.14 -4.79
C ALA A 67 -7.41 0.26 -3.56
N PHE A 68 -6.09 0.15 -3.75
CA PHE A 68 -5.09 0.40 -2.72
C PHE A 68 -5.23 1.81 -2.12
N LEU A 69 -5.35 2.85 -2.95
CA LEU A 69 -5.54 4.23 -2.47
C LEU A 69 -6.81 4.42 -1.65
N ILE A 70 -7.91 3.78 -2.06
CA ILE A 70 -9.18 3.84 -1.32
C ILE A 70 -9.04 3.16 0.03
N VAL A 71 -8.45 1.96 0.07
CA VAL A 71 -8.24 1.20 1.31
C VAL A 71 -7.26 1.94 2.23
N PHE A 72 -6.17 2.51 1.69
CA PHE A 72 -5.22 3.28 2.47
C PHE A 72 -5.83 4.58 3.01
N SER A 73 -6.61 5.29 2.20
CA SER A 73 -7.36 6.46 2.66
C SER A 73 -8.38 6.11 3.74
N TYR A 74 -9.05 4.95 3.64
CA TYR A 74 -9.99 4.47 4.65
C TYR A 74 -9.28 4.13 5.97
N SER A 75 -8.18 3.38 5.93
CA SER A 75 -7.37 3.06 7.11
C SER A 75 -6.91 4.33 7.84
N LEU A 76 -6.42 5.34 7.09
CA LEU A 76 -5.96 6.60 7.69
C LEU A 76 -7.09 7.44 8.33
N LEU A 77 -8.31 7.39 7.77
CA LEU A 77 -9.45 8.16 8.30
C LEU A 77 -10.16 7.47 9.46
N VAL A 78 -10.30 6.14 9.43
CA VAL A 78 -11.20 5.40 10.33
C VAL A 78 -10.45 4.57 11.37
N SER A 79 -9.35 3.91 11.01
CA SER A 79 -8.62 2.95 11.86
C SER A 79 -7.46 3.55 12.65
N SER A 80 -7.51 4.85 13.01
CA SER A 80 -6.44 5.52 13.75
C SER A 80 -6.36 5.14 15.25
N SER A 81 -6.73 3.90 15.60
CA SER A 81 -6.43 3.35 16.91
C SER A 81 -4.96 2.91 16.97
N VAL A 82 -4.34 2.93 18.15
CA VAL A 82 -2.95 2.49 18.30
C VAL A 82 -2.77 0.99 17.99
N GLY A 83 -3.86 0.21 18.01
CA GLY A 83 -3.88 -1.20 17.64
C GLY A 83 -3.58 -1.43 16.15
N LEU A 84 -2.88 -2.51 15.84
CA LEU A 84 -2.62 -2.93 14.46
C LEU A 84 -3.81 -3.74 13.94
N ASP A 85 -4.66 -3.11 13.14
CA ASP A 85 -5.81 -3.78 12.51
C ASP A 85 -5.35 -4.65 11.33
N TYR A 86 -6.15 -5.66 10.97
CA TYR A 86 -5.90 -6.52 9.80
C TYR A 86 -5.71 -5.71 8.50
N LEU A 87 -6.41 -4.58 8.37
CA LEU A 87 -6.28 -3.69 7.21
C LEU A 87 -4.89 -3.04 7.13
N ASP A 88 -4.28 -2.71 8.26
CA ASP A 88 -2.95 -2.08 8.28
C ASP A 88 -1.86 -3.06 7.86
N TYR A 89 -1.98 -4.33 8.26
CA TYR A 89 -1.10 -5.40 7.76
C TYR A 89 -1.29 -5.64 6.26
N PHE A 90 -2.53 -5.62 5.78
CA PHE A 90 -2.82 -5.78 4.35
C PHE A 90 -2.20 -4.63 3.52
N ILE A 91 -2.38 -3.37 3.95
CA ILE A 91 -1.75 -2.21 3.30
C ILE A 91 -0.22 -2.31 3.39
N GLY A 92 0.33 -2.75 4.52
CA GLY A 92 1.77 -2.94 4.69
C GLY A 92 2.34 -3.96 3.69
N PHE A 93 1.66 -5.08 3.49
CA PHE A 93 2.03 -6.07 2.48
C PHE A 93 1.96 -5.52 1.06
N MET A 94 0.95 -4.70 0.75
CA MET A 94 0.79 -4.04 -0.54
C MET A 94 1.94 -3.07 -0.82
N VAL A 95 2.29 -2.22 0.15
CA VAL A 95 3.43 -1.29 0.01
C VAL A 95 4.76 -2.04 -0.11
N LEU A 96 4.93 -3.15 0.63
CA LEU A 96 6.11 -4.00 0.48
C LEU A 96 6.20 -4.64 -0.91
N SER A 97 5.06 -4.99 -1.51
CA SER A 97 5.00 -5.49 -2.89
C SER A 97 5.45 -4.42 -3.89
N PHE A 98 4.98 -3.18 -3.75
CA PHE A 98 5.45 -2.05 -4.56
C PHE A 98 6.95 -1.79 -4.35
N LEU A 99 7.46 -1.87 -3.12
CA LEU A 99 8.89 -1.77 -2.86
C LEU A 99 9.67 -2.84 -3.63
N ALA A 100 9.22 -4.10 -3.62
CA ALA A 100 9.89 -5.17 -4.35
C ALA A 100 9.89 -4.92 -5.86
N GLU A 101 8.80 -4.38 -6.42
CA GLU A 101 8.71 -4.02 -7.84
C GLU A 101 9.67 -2.89 -8.22
N GLU A 102 9.78 -1.86 -7.39
CA GLU A 102 10.72 -0.74 -7.62
C GLU A 102 12.18 -1.19 -7.44
N MET A 103 12.48 -2.01 -6.43
CA MET A 103 13.81 -2.58 -6.25
C MET A 103 14.23 -3.43 -7.45
N LYS A 104 13.31 -4.22 -8.01
CA LYS A 104 13.57 -5.00 -9.23
C LYS A 104 13.93 -4.08 -10.41
N GLN A 105 13.19 -2.99 -10.61
CA GLN A 105 13.44 -2.02 -11.67
C GLN A 105 14.79 -1.30 -11.48
N ALA A 106 15.10 -0.94 -10.23
CA ALA A 106 16.32 -0.24 -9.88
C ALA A 106 17.59 -1.10 -10.06
N MET A 107 17.49 -2.42 -9.83
CA MET A 107 18.59 -3.37 -10.10
C MET A 107 18.84 -3.57 -11.60
N ASP A 108 17.79 -3.55 -12.42
CA ASP A 108 17.91 -3.81 -13.87
C ASP A 108 18.51 -2.61 -14.62
N SER A 109 18.29 -1.38 -14.13
CA SER A 109 18.63 -0.13 -14.83
C SER A 109 19.80 0.67 -14.26
N SER A 110 20.44 0.22 -13.16
CA SER A 110 21.37 1.01 -12.32
C SER A 110 20.68 2.04 -11.42
N LEU A 111 21.05 2.07 -10.14
CA LEU A 111 20.44 2.91 -9.11
C LEU A 111 20.57 4.42 -9.40
N SER A 112 21.69 4.85 -9.98
CA SER A 112 21.91 6.27 -10.29
C SER A 112 20.95 6.78 -11.36
N ASP A 113 20.72 5.95 -12.38
CA ASP A 113 19.94 6.32 -13.55
C ASP A 113 18.45 6.20 -13.23
N TYR A 114 18.07 5.20 -12.44
CA TYR A 114 16.74 5.07 -11.86
C TYR A 114 16.36 6.26 -10.97
N LEU A 115 17.26 6.67 -10.05
CA LEU A 115 17.01 7.80 -9.15
C LEU A 115 17.14 9.16 -9.82
N ALA A 116 17.66 9.26 -11.05
CA ALA A 116 17.67 10.50 -11.80
C ALA A 116 16.26 10.90 -12.29
N ASP A 117 15.34 9.93 -12.40
CA ASP A 117 13.95 10.21 -12.75
C ASP A 117 13.17 10.73 -11.53
N GLY A 118 12.67 11.96 -11.63
CA GLY A 118 11.89 12.61 -10.56
C GLY A 118 10.61 11.85 -10.18
N TRP A 119 10.08 11.03 -11.08
CA TRP A 119 8.91 10.19 -10.78
C TRP A 119 9.26 8.98 -9.91
N ASN A 120 10.41 8.37 -10.15
CA ASN A 120 10.92 7.28 -9.33
C ASN A 120 11.34 7.78 -7.94
N GLN A 121 11.89 9.01 -7.88
CA GLN A 121 12.14 9.68 -6.61
C GLN A 121 10.87 9.85 -5.77
N LEU A 122 9.75 10.24 -6.41
CA LEU A 122 8.45 10.38 -5.73
C LEU A 122 7.95 9.05 -5.17
N ASP A 123 8.09 7.96 -5.92
CA ASP A 123 7.66 6.64 -5.47
C ASP A 123 8.53 6.12 -4.32
N CYS A 124 9.86 6.27 -4.41
CA CYS A 124 10.76 5.98 -3.31
C CYS A 124 10.43 6.81 -2.07
N LEU A 125 10.17 8.11 -2.23
CA LEU A 125 9.78 8.99 -1.13
C LEU A 125 8.48 8.51 -0.47
N ALA A 126 7.46 8.16 -1.26
CA ALA A 126 6.18 7.68 -0.75
C ALA A 126 6.34 6.41 0.10
N ILE A 127 7.15 5.46 -0.37
CA ILE A 127 7.44 4.20 0.32
C ILE A 127 8.25 4.45 1.60
N VAL A 128 9.30 5.28 1.55
CA VAL A 128 10.12 5.59 2.73
C VAL A 128 9.29 6.30 3.80
N LEU A 129 8.43 7.25 3.42
CA LEU A 129 7.52 7.92 4.36
C LEU A 129 6.54 6.94 5.01
N TYR A 130 6.02 5.98 4.23
CA TYR A 130 5.15 4.92 4.77
C TYR A 130 5.89 4.01 5.75
N LEU A 131 7.09 3.54 5.38
CA LEU A 131 7.90 2.65 6.22
C LEU A 131 8.33 3.34 7.51
N CYS A 132 8.71 4.61 7.45
CA CYS A 132 9.04 5.42 8.62
C CYS A 132 7.83 5.56 9.58
N GLY A 133 6.66 5.89 9.05
CA GLY A 133 5.41 5.95 9.84
C GLY A 133 5.04 4.60 10.48
N SER A 134 5.19 3.51 9.72
CA SER A 134 4.91 2.14 10.17
C SER A 134 5.91 1.63 11.21
N ALA A 135 7.20 1.92 11.05
CA ALA A 135 8.20 1.60 12.05
C ALA A 135 7.91 2.35 13.36
N GLY A 136 7.56 3.63 13.27
CA GLY A 136 7.17 4.44 14.43
C GLY A 136 5.95 3.87 15.18
N ARG A 137 4.90 3.48 14.46
CA ARG A 137 3.70 2.84 15.03
C ARG A 137 3.99 1.46 15.63
N LEU A 138 4.90 0.70 15.03
CA LEU A 138 5.31 -0.62 15.51
C LEU A 138 6.15 -0.51 16.79
N VAL A 139 7.10 0.44 16.86
CA VAL A 139 7.87 0.74 18.08
C VAL A 139 6.93 1.19 19.21
N ALA A 140 5.99 2.08 18.89
CA ALA A 140 4.91 2.51 19.79
C ALA A 140 4.15 1.30 20.38
N TYR A 141 3.72 0.36 19.54
CA TYR A 141 3.03 -0.86 19.98
C TYR A 141 3.90 -1.73 20.91
N PHE A 142 5.17 -1.93 20.57
CA PHE A 142 6.09 -2.71 21.40
C PHE A 142 6.29 -2.11 22.79
N GLN A 143 6.36 -0.78 22.88
CA GLN A 143 6.47 -0.08 24.16
C GLN A 143 5.24 -0.31 25.04
N LEU A 144 4.03 -0.28 24.48
CA LEU A 144 2.81 -0.58 25.25
C LEU A 144 2.84 -2.00 25.82
N ARG A 145 3.28 -2.97 25.02
CA ARG A 145 3.34 -4.37 25.43
C ARG A 145 4.36 -4.63 26.54
N GLN A 146 5.47 -3.89 26.57
CA GLN A 146 6.42 -3.96 27.68
C GLN A 146 5.84 -3.42 28.99
N ILE A 147 5.06 -2.35 28.95
CA ILE A 147 4.43 -1.76 30.14
C ILE A 147 3.40 -2.73 30.74
N GLU A 148 2.61 -3.39 29.90
CA GLU A 148 1.65 -4.41 30.34
C GLU A 148 2.36 -5.62 30.97
N GLY A 149 3.46 -6.08 30.37
CA GLY A 149 4.29 -7.17 30.92
C GLY A 149 4.92 -6.84 32.28
N ASN A 150 5.45 -5.61 32.44
CA ASN A 150 6.01 -5.17 33.72
C ASN A 150 4.92 -4.99 34.80
N SER A 151 3.73 -4.54 34.42
CA SER A 151 2.60 -4.40 35.35
C SER A 151 2.12 -5.77 35.88
N PHE A 152 2.16 -6.80 35.03
CA PHE A 152 1.85 -8.18 35.43
C PHE A 152 2.91 -8.75 36.39
N ALA A 153 4.20 -8.50 36.13
CA ALA A 153 5.30 -8.95 37.01
C ALA A 153 5.28 -8.27 38.40
N VAL A 154 4.84 -7.01 38.48
CA VAL A 154 4.71 -6.30 39.77
C VAL A 154 3.56 -6.87 40.63
N SER A 155 2.49 -7.39 39.99
CA SER A 155 1.34 -7.97 40.71
C SER A 155 1.65 -9.35 41.32
N GLU A 156 2.58 -10.12 40.74
CA GLU A 156 3.08 -11.37 41.33
C GLU A 156 4.13 -11.16 42.43
N GLY A 157 4.72 -9.96 42.54
CA GLY A 157 5.81 -9.65 43.47
C GLY A 157 5.40 -8.98 44.79
N SER A 158 4.17 -8.47 44.94
CA SER A 158 3.79 -7.72 46.13
C SER A 158 3.27 -8.61 47.27
N ASN A 159 4.20 -9.26 47.98
CA ASN A 159 3.99 -9.47 49.40
C ASN A 159 4.19 -8.11 50.09
N LEU A 160 3.10 -7.64 50.69
CA LEU A 160 2.97 -6.49 51.60
C LEU A 160 4.30 -5.95 52.19
N SER A 161 4.76 -4.81 51.68
CA SER A 161 5.57 -3.88 52.48
C SER A 161 5.29 -2.44 52.06
N THR A 162 4.75 -1.68 53.01
CA THR A 162 4.53 -0.24 52.99
C THR A 162 5.81 0.49 52.58
N GLY A 163 5.85 1.04 51.37
CA GLY A 163 6.94 1.85 50.84
C GLY A 163 6.40 3.18 50.29
N ASN A 164 7.05 4.27 50.66
CA ASN A 164 6.59 5.65 50.47
C ASN A 164 6.32 6.04 49.02
N SER A 165 5.23 6.80 48.81
CA SER A 165 4.70 7.25 47.51
C SER A 165 5.54 8.30 46.75
N SER A 166 6.86 8.34 46.90
CA SER A 166 7.72 9.33 46.23
C SER A 166 8.41 8.83 44.95
N ASP A 167 8.49 7.51 44.73
CA ASP A 167 9.41 6.96 43.72
C ASP A 167 8.76 6.71 42.34
N ILE A 168 7.48 7.05 42.18
CA ILE A 168 6.74 6.86 40.91
C ILE A 168 6.94 8.03 39.94
N TYR A 169 7.45 9.19 40.39
CA TYR A 169 7.62 10.38 39.55
C TYR A 169 9.01 10.50 38.90
N SER A 170 9.99 9.70 39.30
CA SER A 170 11.37 9.77 38.79
C SER A 170 11.61 8.98 37.50
N SER A 171 10.63 8.23 36.99
CA SER A 171 10.72 7.57 35.66
C SER A 171 10.30 8.48 34.50
N MET A 172 9.92 9.72 34.78
CA MET A 172 9.33 10.66 33.83
C MET A 172 10.33 11.71 33.29
N GLN A 173 11.62 11.36 33.25
CA GLN A 173 12.67 12.20 32.64
C GLN A 173 13.46 11.40 31.61
N ALA A 174 12.77 10.90 30.59
CA ALA A 174 13.36 10.28 29.41
C ALA A 174 13.05 11.14 28.19
N ASN A 175 13.48 12.41 28.17
CA ASN A 175 13.18 13.30 27.04
C ASN A 175 14.25 13.33 25.94
N ASP A 176 15.38 12.64 26.11
CA ASP A 176 16.50 12.67 25.15
C ASP A 176 16.89 11.29 24.57
N THR A 177 16.18 10.22 24.92
CA THR A 177 16.54 8.82 24.56
C THR A 177 15.78 8.24 23.37
N TYR A 178 14.85 8.97 22.76
CA TYR A 178 14.01 8.41 21.70
C TYR A 178 14.71 8.32 20.34
N LEU A 179 15.57 9.29 20.01
CA LEU A 179 16.34 9.26 18.76
C LEU A 179 17.46 8.22 18.81
N SER A 180 18.08 8.02 19.98
CA SER A 180 19.08 6.96 20.18
C SER A 180 18.45 5.57 20.15
N THR A 181 17.30 5.37 20.80
CA THR A 181 16.59 4.08 20.73
C THR A 181 16.08 3.78 19.32
N PHE A 182 15.65 4.80 18.56
CA PHE A 182 15.28 4.66 17.15
C PHE A 182 16.46 4.22 16.27
N LEU A 183 17.65 4.80 16.48
CA LEU A 183 18.88 4.43 15.78
C LEU A 183 19.41 3.05 16.23
N ASP A 184 19.33 2.73 17.52
CA ASP A 184 19.74 1.44 18.08
C ASP A 184 18.82 0.29 17.61
N CYS A 185 17.50 0.54 17.47
CA CYS A 185 16.57 -0.42 16.89
C CYS A 185 16.71 -0.54 15.36
N ALA A 186 17.13 0.53 14.66
CA ALA A 186 17.47 0.46 13.24
C ALA A 186 18.74 -0.38 13.00
N GLU A 187 19.70 -0.36 13.93
CA GLU A 187 20.93 -1.17 13.89
C GLU A 187 20.70 -2.64 14.29
N ALA A 188 19.59 -2.96 14.96
CA ALA A 188 19.18 -4.34 15.29
C ALA A 188 18.58 -5.13 14.09
N SER A 189 18.53 -4.54 12.89
CA SER A 189 17.99 -5.15 11.66
C SER A 189 18.98 -6.08 10.91
N SER A 190 19.92 -6.73 11.62
CA SER A 190 20.80 -7.75 11.00
C SER A 190 20.45 -9.18 11.39
N ASP A 191 19.78 -9.42 12.52
CA ASP A 191 19.56 -10.78 13.00
C ASP A 191 18.06 -11.15 13.04
N ASN A 192 17.61 -11.69 11.90
CA ASN A 192 16.40 -12.49 11.72
C ASN A 192 15.04 -11.75 11.72
N PHE A 193 14.82 -10.95 10.68
CA PHE A 193 13.49 -10.45 10.28
C PHE A 193 12.40 -11.54 10.24
N ILE A 194 12.77 -12.78 9.88
CA ILE A 194 11.86 -13.95 9.86
C ILE A 194 11.43 -14.39 11.27
N ALA A 195 12.29 -14.25 12.29
CA ALA A 195 11.94 -14.58 13.68
C ALA A 195 10.96 -13.56 14.28
N ALA A 196 11.10 -12.28 13.93
CA ALA A 196 10.15 -11.23 14.28
C ALA A 196 8.78 -11.45 13.60
N LEU A 197 8.78 -11.88 12.33
CA LEU A 197 7.56 -12.26 11.59
C LEU A 197 6.89 -13.53 12.13
N TRP A 198 7.66 -14.55 12.53
CA TRP A 198 7.12 -15.78 13.15
C TRP A 198 6.53 -15.55 14.54
N GLY A 199 7.03 -14.55 15.28
CA GLY A 199 6.44 -14.11 16.56
C GLY A 199 5.06 -13.46 16.42
N LEU A 200 4.75 -12.87 15.26
CA LEU A 200 3.46 -12.21 14.98
C LEU A 200 2.33 -13.20 14.64
N SER A 201 2.64 -14.43 14.24
CA SER A 201 1.64 -15.41 13.78
C SER A 201 0.85 -16.09 14.91
N LYS A 202 1.11 -15.78 16.19
CA LYS A 202 0.56 -16.55 17.33
C LYS A 202 -0.08 -15.71 18.44
N CYS A 203 -0.58 -14.52 18.11
CA CYS A 203 -1.34 -13.72 19.06
C CYS A 203 -2.81 -13.69 18.64
N GLU A 204 -3.56 -14.70 19.09
CA GLU A 204 -5.00 -14.75 18.96
C GLU A 204 -5.65 -13.65 19.83
N SER A 205 -6.63 -12.98 19.21
CA SER A 205 -7.44 -11.90 19.77
C SER A 205 -8.05 -12.28 21.11
N LYS A 206 -7.92 -11.38 22.08
CA LYS A 206 -8.93 -11.24 23.13
C LYS A 206 -9.28 -9.77 23.28
N ASP A 207 -10.57 -9.50 23.11
CA ASP A 207 -11.20 -8.21 23.34
C ASP A 207 -10.89 -7.71 24.75
N TYR A 208 -10.16 -6.59 24.86
CA TYR A 208 -10.09 -5.83 26.09
C TYR A 208 -10.18 -4.34 25.80
N ILE A 209 -11.16 -3.72 26.45
CA ILE A 209 -11.33 -2.27 26.56
C ILE A 209 -10.08 -1.73 27.26
N LEU A 210 -9.20 -1.09 26.47
CA LEU A 210 -7.95 -0.50 26.93
C LEU A 210 -8.26 0.67 27.89
N PRO A 211 -7.62 0.77 29.07
CA PRO A 211 -7.83 1.89 29.98
C PRO A 211 -7.29 3.19 29.35
N PRO A 212 -7.86 4.37 29.66
CA PRO A 212 -7.47 5.66 29.07
C PRO A 212 -6.06 6.16 29.44
N SER A 213 -5.23 5.36 30.13
CA SER A 213 -4.02 5.81 30.80
C SER A 213 -2.70 5.36 30.15
N LEU A 214 -2.72 4.86 28.92
CA LEU A 214 -1.49 4.62 28.15
C LEU A 214 -1.36 5.67 27.05
N ILE A 215 -1.24 6.93 27.49
CA ILE A 215 -0.82 8.07 26.67
C ILE A 215 0.64 7.82 26.31
N LEU A 216 0.85 6.97 25.30
CA LEU A 216 2.00 7.15 24.45
C LEU A 216 1.92 8.58 23.93
N ASN A 217 2.97 9.37 24.16
CA ASN A 217 3.02 10.81 23.95
C ASN A 217 2.15 11.24 22.74
N GLU A 218 1.05 11.98 22.98
CA GLU A 218 0.08 12.42 21.94
C GLU A 218 0.80 12.99 20.71
N SER A 219 1.95 13.63 20.94
CA SER A 219 2.83 14.16 19.92
C SER A 219 3.39 13.10 18.96
N ALA A 220 3.84 11.94 19.43
CA ALA A 220 4.40 10.87 18.60
C ALA A 220 3.37 10.28 17.65
N ILE A 221 2.15 10.03 18.14
CA ILE A 221 1.03 9.52 17.33
C ILE A 221 0.66 10.54 16.24
N TYR A 222 0.66 11.84 16.57
CA TYR A 222 0.44 12.90 15.60
C TYR A 222 1.52 12.94 14.50
N TYR A 223 2.80 12.74 14.85
CA TYR A 223 3.89 12.69 13.87
C TYR A 223 3.75 11.50 12.92
N PHE A 224 3.45 10.29 13.41
CA PHE A 224 3.27 9.11 12.55
C PHE A 224 2.09 9.27 11.59
N ARG A 225 0.97 9.83 12.08
CA ARG A 225 -0.19 10.13 11.24
C ARG A 225 0.13 11.17 10.16
N THR A 226 0.93 12.17 10.50
CA THR A 226 1.43 13.18 9.54
C THR A 226 2.30 12.53 8.46
N PHE A 227 3.21 11.62 8.81
CA PHE A 227 4.01 10.87 7.84
C PHE A 227 3.16 10.04 6.89
N TYR A 228 2.15 9.33 7.40
CA TYR A 228 1.21 8.59 6.56
C TYR A 228 0.39 9.48 5.65
N ALA A 229 -0.01 10.68 6.10
CA ALA A 229 -0.73 11.63 5.27
C ALA A 229 0.13 12.11 4.08
N PHE A 230 1.40 12.43 4.32
CA PHE A 230 2.33 12.80 3.24
C PHE A 230 2.64 11.64 2.28
N SER A 231 2.75 10.41 2.80
CA SER A 231 2.89 9.21 1.98
C SER A 231 1.66 9.01 1.09
N LEU A 232 0.44 9.06 1.66
CA LEU A 232 -0.82 8.95 0.92
C LEU A 232 -0.92 10.03 -0.16
N PHE A 233 -0.57 11.28 0.17
CA PHE A 233 -0.55 12.37 -0.81
C PHE A 233 0.40 12.09 -1.98
N SER A 234 1.59 11.56 -1.70
CA SER A 234 2.56 11.19 -2.74
C SER A 234 2.01 10.08 -3.66
N PHE A 235 1.34 9.06 -3.11
CA PHE A 235 0.67 8.04 -3.91
C PHE A 235 -0.49 8.60 -4.76
N TRP A 236 -1.22 9.62 -4.30
CA TRP A 236 -2.22 10.31 -5.11
C TRP A 236 -1.59 11.10 -6.28
N ILE A 237 -0.43 11.73 -6.07
CA ILE A 237 0.31 12.38 -7.17
C ILE A 237 0.74 11.33 -8.20
N ARG A 238 1.21 10.15 -7.76
CA ARG A 238 1.54 9.05 -8.69
C ARG A 238 0.34 8.58 -9.50
N LEU A 239 -0.88 8.55 -8.92
CA LEU A 239 -2.11 8.28 -9.68
C LEU A 239 -2.32 9.28 -10.81
N MET A 240 -2.09 10.57 -10.55
CA MET A 240 -2.20 11.62 -11.55
C MET A 240 -1.29 11.35 -12.76
N TYR A 241 -0.06 10.89 -12.49
CA TYR A 241 0.88 10.49 -13.53
C TYR A 241 0.38 9.28 -14.33
N VAL A 242 -0.17 8.26 -13.68
CA VAL A 242 -0.75 7.09 -14.38
C VAL A 242 -1.89 7.51 -15.33
N PHE A 243 -2.72 8.48 -14.96
CA PHE A 243 -3.76 8.98 -15.87
C PHE A 243 -3.23 9.84 -17.03
N SER A 244 -1.98 10.30 -16.96
CA SER A 244 -1.34 11.06 -18.04
C SER A 244 -1.10 10.22 -19.30
N PHE A 245 -1.08 8.89 -19.19
CA PHE A 245 -0.97 7.97 -20.34
C PHE A 245 -2.22 8.00 -21.24
N SER A 246 -3.33 8.55 -20.77
CA SER A 246 -4.53 8.68 -21.61
C SER A 246 -4.33 9.74 -22.68
N ILE A 247 -4.73 9.39 -23.92
CA ILE A 247 -4.61 10.28 -25.10
C ILE A 247 -5.39 11.59 -24.91
N VAL A 248 -6.43 11.58 -24.07
CA VAL A 248 -7.33 12.72 -23.85
C VAL A 248 -6.91 13.60 -22.67
N LEU A 249 -6.40 13.02 -21.56
CA LEU A 249 -6.01 13.81 -20.38
C LEU A 249 -4.52 14.17 -20.35
N GLY A 250 -3.63 13.38 -20.97
CA GLY A 250 -2.19 13.64 -20.97
C GLY A 250 -1.81 15.06 -21.39
N PRO A 251 -2.25 15.55 -22.57
CA PRO A 251 -1.95 16.92 -23.01
C PRO A 251 -2.48 18.00 -22.06
N LYS A 252 -3.65 17.77 -21.44
CA LYS A 252 -4.23 18.71 -20.47
C LYS A 252 -3.39 18.77 -19.19
N LEU A 253 -2.91 17.62 -18.73
CA LEU A 253 -2.07 17.53 -17.54
C LEU A 253 -0.75 18.30 -17.71
N ILE A 254 -0.06 18.07 -18.82
CA ILE A 254 1.20 18.76 -19.15
C ILE A 254 0.96 20.27 -19.29
N MET A 255 -0.18 20.67 -19.87
CA MET A 255 -0.57 22.07 -19.98
C MET A 255 -0.76 22.70 -18.60
N ILE A 256 -1.45 22.02 -17.66
CA ILE A 256 -1.62 22.49 -16.28
C ILE A 256 -0.26 22.64 -15.58
N THR A 257 0.60 21.63 -15.64
CA THR A 257 1.93 21.69 -14.99
C THR A 257 2.75 22.86 -15.53
N ARG A 258 2.76 23.08 -16.84
CA ARG A 258 3.48 24.21 -17.45
C ARG A 258 2.90 25.56 -17.05
N MET A 259 1.57 25.68 -16.96
CA MET A 259 0.91 26.91 -16.51
C MET A 259 1.19 27.19 -15.02
N VAL A 260 1.20 26.16 -14.17
CA VAL A 260 1.51 26.32 -12.74
C VAL A 260 2.94 26.80 -12.53
N VAL A 261 3.92 26.18 -13.20
CA VAL A 261 5.33 26.50 -12.99
C VAL A 261 5.72 27.85 -13.61
N ASN A 262 5.25 28.14 -14.82
CA ASN A 262 5.70 29.34 -15.54
C ASN A 262 4.91 30.60 -15.17
N ASP A 263 3.61 30.47 -14.87
CA ASP A 263 2.74 31.64 -14.70
C ASP A 263 2.27 31.83 -13.24
N MET A 264 1.87 30.74 -12.56
CA MET A 264 1.35 30.84 -11.19
C MET A 264 2.44 30.98 -10.14
N LEU A 265 3.56 30.27 -10.28
CA LEU A 265 4.66 30.30 -9.30
C LEU A 265 5.24 31.72 -9.10
N PRO A 266 5.61 32.48 -10.15
CA PRO A 266 6.12 33.85 -9.94
C PRO A 266 5.06 34.78 -9.34
N PHE A 267 3.80 34.62 -9.72
CA PHE A 267 2.70 35.38 -9.12
C PHE A 267 2.52 35.07 -7.63
N MET A 268 2.57 33.78 -7.26
CA MET A 268 2.45 33.34 -5.87
C MET A 268 3.61 33.86 -5.03
N LEU A 269 4.83 33.87 -5.57
CA LEU A 269 6.01 34.41 -4.88
C LEU A 269 5.84 35.90 -4.56
N ILE A 270 5.37 36.69 -5.52
CA ILE A 270 5.06 38.13 -5.29
C ILE A 270 3.99 38.27 -4.20
N ASN A 271 2.92 37.47 -4.27
CA ASN A 271 1.85 37.51 -3.26
C ASN A 271 2.36 37.13 -1.86
N THR A 272 3.23 36.11 -1.75
CA THR A 272 3.86 35.71 -0.47
C THR A 272 4.72 36.83 0.09
N VAL A 273 5.52 37.52 -0.72
CA VAL A 273 6.33 38.66 -0.26
C VAL A 273 5.44 39.79 0.28
N LEU A 274 4.33 40.09 -0.40
CA LEU A 274 3.37 41.09 0.07
C LEU A 274 2.70 40.68 1.39
N GLN A 275 2.30 39.42 1.52
CA GLN A 275 1.71 38.88 2.76
C GLN A 275 2.71 38.94 3.92
N LEU A 276 3.98 38.61 3.70
CA LEU A 276 5.03 38.71 4.71
C LEU A 276 5.26 40.15 5.16
N GLY A 277 5.30 41.11 4.21
CA GLY A 277 5.43 42.54 4.52
C GLY A 277 4.25 43.08 5.34
N TYR A 278 3.03 42.69 4.99
CA TYR A 278 1.82 43.01 5.75
C TYR A 278 1.85 42.38 7.15
N GLY A 279 2.22 41.11 7.26
CA GLY A 279 2.32 40.39 8.54
C GLY A 279 3.32 41.03 9.49
N ALA A 280 4.51 41.39 8.99
CA ALA A 280 5.53 42.09 9.78
C ALA A 280 5.03 43.47 10.27
N SER A 281 4.39 44.24 9.38
CA SER A 281 3.83 45.56 9.72
C SER A 281 2.72 45.46 10.76
N TYR A 282 1.83 44.47 10.62
CA TYR A 282 0.74 44.20 11.56
C TYR A 282 1.26 43.81 12.95
N GLN A 283 2.31 42.99 13.01
CA GLN A 283 2.94 42.58 14.26
C GLN A 283 3.59 43.76 14.98
N VAL A 284 4.30 44.65 14.27
CA VAL A 284 4.90 45.85 14.88
C VAL A 284 3.83 46.77 15.50
N MET A 285 2.72 46.99 14.80
CA MET A 285 1.65 47.87 15.28
C MET A 285 0.92 47.32 16.51
N THR A 286 0.75 46.00 16.60
CA THR A 286 0.02 45.36 17.71
C THR A 286 0.87 45.16 18.96
N TYR A 287 2.15 44.78 18.80
CA TYR A 287 3.05 44.54 19.95
C TYR A 287 3.72 45.82 20.49
N ALA A 288 3.68 46.94 19.76
CA ALA A 288 4.18 48.23 20.26
C ALA A 288 3.42 48.75 21.51
N SER A 289 2.16 48.34 21.72
CA SER A 289 1.35 48.81 22.87
C SER A 289 1.60 48.01 24.16
N ALA A 290 2.19 46.80 24.09
CA ALA A 290 2.34 45.94 25.27
C ALA A 290 3.47 46.37 26.24
N TYR A 291 4.43 47.17 25.78
CA TYR A 291 5.53 47.67 26.60
C TYR A 291 5.24 49.01 27.31
N TYR A 292 4.13 49.68 26.99
CA TYR A 292 3.74 50.96 27.59
C TYR A 292 2.57 50.80 28.58
N SER A 293 2.57 49.76 29.41
CA SER A 293 1.74 49.75 30.62
C SER A 293 2.53 50.47 31.74
N PRO A 294 2.13 51.68 32.15
CA PRO A 294 2.74 52.30 33.31
C PRO A 294 2.26 51.56 34.56
N SER A 295 3.23 51.13 35.37
CA SER A 295 3.02 50.67 36.76
C SER A 295 2.25 51.68 37.59
#